data_AF-A0A920TD13-F1
#
_entry.id   AF-A0A920TD13-F1
#
_cell.length_a   1.000
_cell.length_b   1.000
_cell.length_c   1.000
_cell.angle_alpha   90.00
_cell.angle_beta   90.00
_cell.angle_gamma   90.00
#
_symmetry.space_group_name_H-M   'P 1'
#
loop_
_entity.id
_entity.type
_entity.pdbx_description
1 polymer ?
#
loop_
_entity_poly.entity_id
_entity_poly.type
_entity_poly.pdbx_seq_one_letter_code
_entity_poly.pdbx_strand_id
1 'polypeptide(L)' 'MNNNYPTIIYTEEGMREGMQIEDALIPVDEKVALLDALSETGLKRIVVGSFVSPKYTPQMASIDQVVEKIHT' A
#
# COMPACT_ATOMS: atom_id res chain seq x y z
N MET A 1 -1.06 -1.46 36.89
CA MET A 1 -2.13 -2.34 36.39
C MET A 1 -1.54 -3.15 35.24
N ASN A 2 -1.30 -4.45 35.42
CA ASN A 2 -0.88 -5.32 34.32
C ASN A 2 -2.11 -5.69 33.52
N ASN A 3 -2.49 -4.82 32.58
CA ASN A 3 -3.57 -5.11 31.67
C ASN A 3 -3.03 -6.05 30.59
N ASN A 4 -3.25 -7.35 30.79
CA ASN A 4 -2.83 -8.42 29.88
C ASN A 4 -3.80 -8.49 28.67
N TYR A 5 -3.99 -7.36 27.99
CA TYR A 5 -4.80 -7.32 26.78
C TYR A 5 -4.01 -7.91 25.61
N PRO A 6 -4.69 -8.60 24.68
CA PRO A 6 -4.03 -9.08 23.47
C PRO A 6 -3.49 -7.90 22.66
N THR A 7 -2.27 -8.05 22.14
CA THR A 7 -1.72 -7.13 21.15
C THR A 7 -2.46 -7.32 19.83
N ILE A 8 -3.04 -6.24 19.29
CA ILE A 8 -3.66 -6.22 17.97
C ILE A 8 -2.68 -5.59 16.98
N ILE A 9 -2.47 -6.25 15.84
CA ILE A 9 -1.62 -5.75 14.76
C ILE A 9 -2.53 -5.44 13.58
N TYR A 10 -2.54 -4.18 13.17
CA TYR A 10 -3.18 -3.74 11.93
C TYR A 10 -2.18 -3.83 10.78
N THR A 11 -2.57 -4.50 9.70
CA THR A 11 -1.84 -4.54 8.44
C THR A 11 -2.74 -3.93 7.38
N GLU A 12 -2.32 -2.79 6.84
CA GLU A 12 -3.03 -2.10 5.77
C GLU A 12 -2.66 -2.72 4.42
N GLU A 13 -3.66 -3.12 3.64
CA GLU A 13 -3.52 -3.87 2.39
C GLU A 13 -4.14 -3.12 1.20
N GLY A 14 -4.72 -1.93 1.39
CA GLY A 14 -5.43 -1.17 0.36
C GLY A 14 -4.57 -0.86 -0.86
N MET A 15 -3.28 -0.57 -0.66
CA MET A 15 -2.33 -0.31 -1.75
C MET A 15 -2.04 -1.56 -2.60
N ARG A 16 -2.24 -2.77 -2.07
CA ARG A 16 -1.99 -4.04 -2.75
C ARG A 16 -3.29 -4.73 -3.16
N GLU A 17 -4.07 -5.19 -2.20
CA GLU A 17 -5.32 -5.93 -2.45
C GLU A 17 -6.40 -5.00 -3.01
N GLY A 18 -6.57 -3.82 -2.42
CA GLY A 18 -7.54 -2.84 -2.88
C GLY A 18 -7.22 -2.35 -4.29
N MET A 19 -5.98 -1.94 -4.53
CA MET A 19 -5.56 -1.44 -5.85
C MET A 19 -5.67 -2.49 -6.96
N GLN A 20 -5.62 -3.79 -6.66
CA GLN A 20 -5.74 -4.86 -7.66
C GLN A 20 -7.13 -4.97 -8.30
N ILE A 21 -8.19 -4.50 -7.62
CA ILE A 21 -9.56 -4.49 -8.16
C ILE A 21 -9.92 -3.17 -8.87
N GLU A 22 -9.10 -2.15 -8.71
CA GLU A 22 -9.28 -0.84 -9.33
C GLU A 22 -8.74 -0.77 -10.77
N ASP A 23 -8.99 0.37 -11.43
CA ASP A 23 -8.46 0.65 -12.77
C ASP A 23 -6.91 0.65 -12.77
N ALA A 24 -6.32 -0.04 -13.74
CA ALA A 24 -4.88 -0.09 -13.92
C ALA A 24 -4.26 1.23 -14.37
N LEU A 25 -5.06 2.16 -14.92
CA LEU A 25 -4.62 3.46 -15.42
C LEU A 25 -4.47 4.52 -14.33
N ILE A 26 -4.74 4.20 -13.06
CA ILE A 26 -4.48 5.12 -11.94
C ILE A 26 -3.00 5.55 -11.98
N PRO A 27 -2.71 6.85 -12.11
CA PRO A 27 -1.34 7.36 -12.20
C PRO A 27 -0.51 6.99 -10.97
N VAL A 28 0.80 6.79 -11.17
CA VAL A 28 1.74 6.52 -10.08
C VAL A 28 1.69 7.59 -9.00
N ASP A 29 1.60 8.87 -9.40
CA ASP A 29 1.61 9.99 -8.45
C ASP A 29 0.37 10.00 -7.54
N GLU A 30 -0.79 9.56 -8.04
CA GLU A 30 -2.01 9.39 -7.22
C GLU A 30 -1.88 8.22 -6.24
N LYS A 31 -1.22 7.13 -6.66
CA LYS A 31 -0.90 6.01 -5.76
C LYS A 31 0.06 6.44 -4.65
N VAL A 32 1.06 7.27 -4.99
CA VAL A 32 1.99 7.86 -4.02
C VAL A 32 1.24 8.77 -3.06
N ALA A 33 0.35 9.64 -3.55
CA ALA A 33 -0.44 10.53 -2.70
C ALA A 33 -1.29 9.75 -1.67
N LEU A 34 -1.91 8.64 -2.08
CA LEU A 34 -2.63 7.76 -1.15
C LEU A 34 -1.69 7.11 -0.14
N LEU A 35 -0.52 6.62 -0.58
CA LEU A 35 0.45 5.97 0.30
C LEU A 35 1.03 6.95 1.34
N ASP A 36 1.35 8.18 0.92
CA ASP A 36 1.81 9.26 1.79
C ASP A 36 0.72 9.56 2.83
N ALA A 37 -0.55 9.72 2.42
CA ALA A 37 -1.67 9.93 3.33
C ALA A 37 -1.87 8.76 4.32
N LEU A 38 -1.70 7.51 3.87
CA LEU A 38 -1.76 6.33 4.76
C LEU A 38 -0.61 6.34 5.78
N SER A 39 0.57 6.80 5.39
CA SER A 39 1.74 6.86 6.27
C SER A 39 1.54 7.82 7.46
N GLU A 40 0.77 8.89 7.27
CA GLU A 40 0.45 9.89 8.29
C GLU A 40 -0.56 9.40 9.35
N THR A 41 -1.25 8.29 9.11
CA THR A 41 -2.29 7.77 10.02
C THR A 41 -1.75 7.13 11.31
N GLY A 42 -0.44 6.87 11.38
CA GLY A 42 0.20 6.14 12.47
C GLY A 42 0.17 4.62 12.33
N LEU A 43 -0.34 4.09 11.21
CA LEU A 43 -0.21 2.69 10.83
C LEU A 43 1.26 2.24 10.87
N LYS A 44 1.49 1.04 11.38
CA LYS A 44 2.84 0.47 11.52
C LYS A 44 3.24 -0.47 10.40
N ARG A 45 2.27 -0.90 9.59
CA ARG A 45 2.49 -1.86 8.51
C ARG A 45 1.53 -1.58 7.37
N ILE A 46 2.08 -1.20 6.23
CA ILE A 46 1.37 -0.97 4.97
C ILE A 46 2.00 -1.89 3.92
N VAL A 47 1.18 -2.68 3.24
CA VAL A 47 1.59 -3.49 2.10
C VAL A 47 1.39 -2.67 0.83
N VAL A 48 2.49 -2.14 0.30
CA VAL A 48 2.48 -1.16 -0.79
C VAL A 48 2.12 -1.76 -2.16
N GLY A 49 2.36 -3.06 -2.35
CA GLY A 49 2.09 -3.73 -3.62
C GLY A 49 2.81 -5.06 -3.75
N SER A 50 3.00 -5.53 -4.99
CA SER A 50 3.68 -6.78 -5.28
C SER A 50 4.47 -6.73 -6.58
N PHE A 51 5.66 -7.34 -6.60
CA PHE A 51 6.50 -7.50 -7.80
C PHE A 51 6.10 -8.77 -8.56
N VAL A 52 4.90 -8.75 -9.14
CA VAL A 52 4.33 -9.84 -9.95
C VAL A 52 4.36 -9.48 -11.43
N SER A 53 4.08 -10.46 -12.27
CA SER A 53 4.01 -10.23 -13.71
C SER A 53 2.90 -9.23 -14.07
N PRO A 54 3.23 -8.09 -14.72
CA PRO A 54 2.26 -7.07 -15.08
C PRO A 54 1.26 -7.55 -16.14
N LYS A 55 1.58 -8.65 -16.84
CA LYS A 55 0.65 -9.30 -17.77
C LYS A 55 -0.61 -9.82 -17.06
N TYR A 56 -0.45 -10.33 -15.85
CA TYR A 56 -1.54 -10.94 -15.07
C TYR A 56 -2.09 -9.99 -14.02
N THR A 57 -1.31 -8.99 -13.62
CA THR A 57 -1.73 -7.97 -12.65
C THR A 57 -1.26 -6.58 -13.11
N PRO A 58 -1.95 -5.97 -14.09
CA PRO A 58 -1.54 -4.70 -14.68
C PRO A 58 -1.42 -3.55 -13.67
N GLN A 59 -2.25 -3.54 -12.64
CA GLN A 59 -2.27 -2.52 -11.58
C GLN A 59 -0.95 -2.42 -10.80
N MET A 60 -0.19 -3.53 -10.76
CA MET A 60 1.08 -3.65 -10.04
C MET A 60 2.32 -3.36 -10.91
N ALA A 61 2.14 -3.00 -12.18
CA ALA A 61 3.24 -2.87 -13.15
C ALA A 61 4.30 -1.81 -12.80
N SER A 62 3.93 -0.79 -12.01
CA SER A 62 4.80 0.35 -11.69
C SER A 62 4.99 0.54 -10.19
N ILE A 63 4.96 -0.55 -9.42
CA ILE A 63 5.15 -0.52 -7.97
C ILE A 63 6.57 -0.12 -7.57
N ASP A 64 7.57 -0.41 -8.41
CA ASP A 64 8.94 0.09 -8.28
C ASP A 64 8.97 1.63 -8.19
N GLN A 65 8.25 2.31 -9.07
CA GLN A 65 8.19 3.78 -9.09
C GLN A 65 7.43 4.34 -7.88
N VAL A 66 6.38 3.66 -7.40
CA VAL A 66 5.66 4.08 -6.19
C VAL A 66 6.59 4.03 -4.98
N VAL A 67 7.37 2.94 -4.85
CA VAL A 67 8.33 2.77 -3.75
C VAL A 67 9.49 3.77 -3.83
N GLU A 68 9.94 4.13 -5.04
CA GLU A 68 11.00 5.15 -5.22
C GLU A 68 10.53 6.56 -4.86
N LYS A 69 9.25 6.87 -5.07
CA LYS A 69 8.68 8.22 -4.94
C LYS A 69 8.02 8.54 -3.60
N ILE A 70 7.82 7.54 -2.72
CA ILE A 70 7.16 7.76 -1.42
C ILE A 70 7.94 8.78 -0.57
N HIS A 71 7.22 9.65 0.14
CA HIS A 71 7.80 10.62 1.08
C HIS A 71 7.37 10.27 2.50
N THR A 72 8.24 9.60 3.27
CA THR A 72 8.04 9.27 4.70
C THR A 72 8.70 10.27 5.63
#